data_AF-A0A661RMI4-F1
#
_entry.id   AF-A0A661RMI4-F1
#
_cell.length_a   1.000
_cell.length_b   1.000
_cell.length_c   1.000
_cell.angle_alpha   90.00
_cell.angle_beta   90.00
_cell.angle_gamma   90.00
#
_symmetry.space_group_name_H-M   'P 1'
#
loop_
_entity.id
_entity.type
_entity.pdbx_description
1 polymer ?
#
loop_
_entity_poly.entity_id
_entity_poly.type
_entity_poly.pdbx_seq_one_letter_code
_entity_poly.pdbx_strand_id
1 'polypeptide(L)'
;MECSCTINIDHEGGPDCYREKIVTARKKHRCYECFQDIQPGEQYEYVSGIWDGDPQAYKTCLDCKSIRDTFFDSWTYTQVWDDFHDNFYLEDIPESCISKLTPGSRDRVCEWIESGWEDEGYSQYDQARKEGR
;
A
#
# COMPACT_ATOMS: atom_id res chain seq x y z
N MET A 1 3.22 21.01 -14.56
CA MET A 1 3.25 19.58 -14.88
C MET A 1 2.13 18.93 -14.12
N GLU A 2 1.25 18.21 -14.81
CA GLU A 2 0.19 17.44 -14.17
C GLU A 2 0.87 16.22 -13.54
N CYS A 3 1.28 16.32 -12.27
CA CYS A 3 1.78 15.18 -11.54
C CYS A 3 0.59 14.24 -11.30
N SER A 4 0.47 13.22 -12.14
CA SER A 4 -0.47 12.12 -11.94
C SER A 4 -0.01 11.35 -10.70
N CYS A 5 -0.86 11.28 -9.67
CA CYS A 5 -0.62 10.44 -8.50
C CYS A 5 -0.82 8.94 -8.80
N THR A 6 -1.25 8.59 -10.02
CA THR A 6 -1.77 7.27 -10.36
C THR A 6 -0.69 6.41 -10.99
N ILE A 7 -0.34 5.33 -10.29
CA ILE A 7 0.34 4.17 -10.84
C ILE A 7 -0.69 3.41 -11.69
N ASN A 8 -0.40 3.31 -12.98
CA ASN A 8 -1.15 2.44 -13.89
C ASN A 8 -0.49 1.07 -13.84
N ILE A 9 -1.16 0.09 -13.25
CA ILE A 9 -0.71 -1.30 -13.28
C ILE A 9 -1.69 -2.10 -14.12
N ASP A 10 -1.25 -2.49 -15.32
CA ASP A 10 -1.98 -3.40 -16.21
C ASP A 10 -1.94 -4.83 -15.65
N HIS A 11 -2.68 -5.07 -14.57
CA HIS A 11 -2.95 -6.43 -14.11
C HIS A 11 -4.01 -7.08 -14.99
N GLU A 12 -3.59 -7.99 -15.86
CA GLU A 12 -4.52 -8.93 -16.51
C GLU A 12 -5.03 -9.94 -15.47
N GLY A 13 -6.36 -10.14 -15.38
CA GLY A 13 -6.97 -11.17 -14.53
C GLY A 13 -7.71 -10.65 -13.29
N GLY A 14 -8.71 -9.79 -13.50
CA GLY A 14 -9.67 -9.43 -12.45
C GLY A 14 -10.61 -10.59 -12.07
N PRO A 15 -11.35 -10.46 -10.96
CA PRO A 15 -12.26 -11.52 -10.51
C PRO A 15 -13.46 -11.71 -11.45
N ASP A 16 -13.90 -12.97 -11.61
CA ASP A 16 -15.12 -13.32 -12.39
C ASP A 16 -16.39 -12.69 -11.80
N CYS A 17 -16.42 -12.56 -10.48
CA CYS A 17 -17.41 -11.77 -9.78
C CYS A 17 -16.78 -11.20 -8.50
N TYR A 18 -17.23 -10.02 -8.09
CA TYR A 18 -16.74 -9.42 -6.85
C TYR A 18 -17.83 -8.65 -6.11
N ARG A 19 -17.58 -8.45 -4.82
CA ARG A 19 -18.35 -7.60 -3.94
C ARG A 19 -17.41 -6.90 -2.97
N GLU A 20 -17.56 -5.59 -2.88
CA GLU A 20 -16.87 -4.76 -1.90
C GLU A 20 -17.87 -4.13 -0.91
N LYS A 21 -17.41 -3.87 0.31
CA LYS A 21 -18.14 -3.09 1.32
C LYS A 21 -17.21 -2.63 2.44
N ILE A 22 -17.52 -1.47 3.02
CA ILE A 22 -16.96 -1.06 4.30
C ILE A 22 -17.79 -1.67 5.42
N VAL A 23 -17.13 -2.33 6.38
CA VAL A 23 -17.78 -3.01 7.51
C VAL A 23 -17.05 -2.73 8.81
N THR A 24 -17.76 -2.81 9.93
CA THR A 24 -17.18 -2.73 11.27
C THR A 24 -16.76 -4.12 11.76
N ALA A 25 -15.52 -4.24 12.24
CA ALA A 25 -14.97 -5.45 12.81
C ALA A 25 -15.73 -5.86 14.07
N ARG A 26 -16.29 -7.08 14.05
CA ARG A 26 -16.93 -7.70 15.22
C ARG A 26 -15.96 -8.53 16.06
N LYS A 27 -14.80 -8.84 15.49
CA LYS A 27 -13.69 -9.57 16.10
C LYS A 27 -12.39 -9.09 15.47
N LYS A 28 -11.27 -9.44 16.10
CA LYS A 28 -9.94 -9.18 15.56
C LYS A 28 -9.77 -9.81 14.17
N HIS A 29 -9.26 -9.03 13.22
CA HIS A 29 -8.91 -9.47 11.87
C HIS A 29 -7.47 -9.07 11.57
N ARG A 30 -6.87 -9.64 10.53
CA ARG A 30 -5.57 -9.21 10.01
C ARG A 30 -5.77 -8.54 8.65
N CYS A 31 -5.18 -7.36 8.48
CA CYS A 31 -5.12 -6.69 7.19
C CYS A 31 -4.28 -7.53 6.22
N TYR A 32 -4.73 -7.67 4.97
CA TYR A 32 -4.01 -8.44 3.95
C TYR A 32 -2.90 -7.64 3.24
N GLU A 33 -2.84 -6.32 3.45
CA GLU A 33 -1.80 -5.46 2.88
C GLU A 33 -0.65 -5.25 3.89
N CYS A 34 -0.91 -4.58 5.00
CA CYS A 34 0.13 -4.24 5.97
C CYS A 34 0.37 -5.32 7.04
N PHE A 35 -0.41 -6.41 7.00
CA PHE A 35 -0.37 -7.50 7.98
C PHE A 35 -0.61 -7.09 9.45
N GLN A 36 -1.04 -5.85 9.72
CA GLN A 36 -1.41 -5.38 11.05
C GLN A 36 -2.81 -5.86 11.45
N ASP A 37 -3.06 -5.85 12.75
CA ASP A 37 -4.34 -6.24 13.31
C ASP A 37 -5.39 -5.14 13.18
N ILE A 38 -6.58 -5.51 12.71
CA ILE A 38 -7.81 -4.70 12.73
C ILE A 38 -8.60 -5.10 13.98
N GLN A 39 -8.75 -4.18 14.92
CA GLN A 39 -9.37 -4.41 16.21
C GLN A 39 -10.91 -4.40 16.12
N PRO A 40 -11.61 -5.09 17.04
CA PRO A 40 -13.07 -4.97 17.14
C PRO A 40 -13.51 -3.50 17.28
N GLY A 41 -14.51 -3.08 16.51
CA GLY A 41 -15.00 -1.70 16.47
C GLY A 41 -14.39 -0.85 15.36
N GLU A 42 -13.25 -1.25 14.78
CA GLU A 42 -12.65 -0.55 13.64
C GLU A 42 -13.38 -0.86 12.34
N GLN A 43 -13.38 0.11 11.43
CA GLN A 43 -13.88 -0.10 10.07
C GLN A 43 -12.79 -0.64 9.17
N TYR A 44 -13.17 -1.48 8.23
CA TYR A 44 -12.27 -2.02 7.21
C TYR A 44 -13.06 -2.35 5.94
N GLU A 45 -12.35 -2.45 4.82
CA GLU A 45 -12.91 -2.92 3.56
C GLU A 45 -12.88 -4.44 3.51
N TYR A 46 -14.05 -5.02 3.23
CA TYR A 46 -14.20 -6.44 2.96
C TYR A 46 -14.51 -6.62 1.48
N VAL A 47 -13.64 -7.36 0.80
CA VAL A 47 -13.84 -7.76 -0.59
C VAL A 47 -13.93 -9.27 -0.67
N SER A 48 -14.88 -9.77 -1.46
CA SER A 48 -15.03 -11.19 -1.75
C SER A 48 -15.34 -11.37 -3.22
N GLY A 49 -14.83 -12.42 -3.83
CA GLY A 49 -14.97 -12.68 -5.26
C GLY A 49 -14.41 -14.03 -5.65
N ILE A 50 -14.39 -14.30 -6.96
CA ILE A 50 -13.81 -15.51 -7.53
C ILE A 50 -12.61 -15.10 -8.38
N TRP A 51 -11.42 -15.54 -7.99
CA TRP A 51 -10.17 -15.34 -8.73
C TRP A 51 -9.65 -16.70 -9.16
N ASP A 52 -9.29 -16.84 -10.44
CA ASP A 52 -8.79 -18.09 -11.01
C ASP A 52 -9.71 -19.30 -10.74
N GLY A 53 -11.02 -19.07 -10.69
CA GLY A 53 -12.03 -20.09 -10.39
C GLY A 53 -12.24 -20.39 -8.89
N ASP A 54 -11.46 -19.79 -8.00
CA ASP A 54 -11.54 -20.01 -6.55
C ASP A 54 -12.14 -18.83 -5.79
N PRO A 55 -13.09 -19.06 -4.87
CA PRO A 55 -13.66 -18.00 -4.05
C PRO A 55 -12.64 -17.53 -3.00
N GLN A 56 -12.28 -16.25 -3.05
CA GLN A 56 -11.39 -15.62 -2.07
C GLN A 56 -12.06 -14.43 -1.37
N ALA A 57 -11.47 -13.99 -0.26
CA ALA A 57 -11.90 -12.78 0.43
C ALA A 57 -10.76 -12.08 1.16
N TYR A 58 -10.66 -10.77 0.94
CA TYR A 58 -9.61 -9.91 1.49
C TYR A 58 -10.19 -8.93 2.50
N LYS A 59 -9.35 -8.55 3.46
CA LYS A 59 -9.69 -7.58 4.51
C LYS A 59 -8.60 -6.52 4.52
N THR A 60 -8.98 -5.28 4.24
CA THR A 60 -8.02 -4.19 4.09
C THR A 60 -8.39 -3.08 5.07
N CYS A 61 -7.46 -2.69 5.93
CA CYS A 61 -7.69 -1.57 6.86
C CYS A 61 -7.89 -0.27 6.06
N LEU A 62 -8.60 0.70 6.62
CA LEU A 62 -8.91 1.94 5.90
C LEU A 62 -7.66 2.72 5.48
N ASP A 63 -6.56 2.59 6.21
CA ASP A 63 -5.30 3.22 5.82
C ASP A 63 -4.72 2.60 4.53
N CYS A 64 -4.64 1.28 4.45
CA CYS A 64 -4.17 0.63 3.22
C CYS A 64 -5.14 0.84 2.05
N LYS A 65 -6.45 0.89 2.33
CA LYS A 65 -7.43 1.28 1.31
C LYS A 65 -7.19 2.71 0.82
N SER A 66 -6.93 3.66 1.71
CA SER A 66 -6.69 5.05 1.35
C SER A 66 -5.47 5.21 0.45
N ILE A 67 -4.43 4.41 0.66
CA ILE A 67 -3.24 4.38 -0.20
C ILE A 67 -3.63 3.84 -1.57
N ARG A 68 -4.30 2.69 -1.61
CA ARG A 68 -4.74 2.10 -2.88
C ARG A 68 -5.61 3.06 -3.69
N ASP A 69 -6.64 3.64 -3.08
CA ASP A 69 -7.56 4.56 -3.75
C ASP A 69 -6.88 5.87 -4.21
N THR A 70 -5.72 6.23 -3.63
CA THR A 70 -4.98 7.46 -3.98
C THR A 70 -3.97 7.23 -5.08
N PHE A 71 -3.29 6.08 -5.07
CA PHE A 71 -2.13 5.82 -5.91
C PHE A 71 -2.36 4.79 -7.01
N PHE A 72 -3.46 4.04 -7.00
CA PHE A 72 -3.68 2.95 -7.95
C PHE A 72 -5.02 3.12 -8.67
N ASP A 73 -5.04 2.88 -9.97
CA ASP A 73 -6.25 2.89 -10.79
C ASP A 73 -6.80 1.48 -11.10
N SER A 74 -6.10 0.43 -10.67
CA SER A 74 -6.44 -0.96 -10.94
C SER A 74 -6.53 -1.83 -9.67
N TRP A 75 -6.86 -3.11 -9.88
CA TRP A 75 -7.13 -4.08 -8.81
C TRP A 75 -5.84 -4.60 -8.18
N THR A 76 -5.38 -3.95 -7.10
CA THR A 76 -4.26 -4.47 -6.29
C THR A 76 -4.75 -4.94 -4.92
N TYR A 77 -4.52 -6.21 -4.62
CA TYR A 77 -4.66 -6.79 -3.27
C TYR A 77 -3.40 -7.58 -2.94
N THR A 78 -2.98 -7.55 -1.67
CA THR A 78 -1.78 -8.19 -1.13
C THR A 78 -0.44 -7.66 -1.65
N GLN A 79 -0.46 -6.73 -2.61
CA GLN A 79 0.74 -6.17 -3.24
C GLN A 79 0.77 -4.64 -3.18
N VAL A 80 -0.14 -3.97 -2.44
CA VAL A 80 -0.21 -2.49 -2.45
C VAL A 80 1.12 -1.86 -2.07
N TRP A 81 1.82 -2.43 -1.09
CA TRP A 81 3.11 -1.89 -0.63
C TRP A 81 4.28 -2.27 -1.54
N ASP A 82 4.27 -3.47 -2.09
CA ASP A 82 5.31 -3.93 -3.03
C ASP A 82 5.24 -3.11 -4.33
N ASP A 83 4.03 -2.94 -4.88
CA ASP A 83 3.81 -2.16 -6.09
C ASP A 83 4.08 -0.67 -5.86
N PHE A 84 3.69 -0.14 -4.68
CA PHE A 84 3.98 1.24 -4.30
C PHE A 84 5.50 1.47 -4.24
N HIS A 85 6.24 0.53 -3.65
CA HIS A 85 7.69 0.57 -3.56
C HIS A 85 8.35 0.52 -4.96
N ASP A 86 7.94 -0.40 -5.81
CA ASP A 86 8.57 -0.59 -7.12
C ASP A 86 8.32 0.57 -8.10
N ASN A 87 7.19 1.27 -7.96
CA ASN A 87 6.83 2.38 -8.84
C ASN A 87 7.28 3.75 -8.33
N PHE A 88 7.46 3.94 -7.02
CA PHE A 88 7.89 5.21 -6.43
C PHE A 88 9.35 5.21 -5.96
N TYR A 89 10.16 4.22 -6.36
CA TYR A 89 11.47 3.95 -5.76
C TYR A 89 12.42 5.15 -5.70
N LEU A 90 12.32 6.18 -6.55
CA LEU A 90 13.29 7.30 -6.58
C LEU A 90 12.77 8.67 -7.08
N GLU A 91 11.45 8.90 -7.18
CA GLU A 91 10.90 10.22 -7.57
C GLU A 91 10.02 10.82 -6.47
N ASP A 92 10.01 12.15 -6.37
CA ASP A 92 9.25 12.90 -5.37
C ASP A 92 7.76 12.52 -5.42
N ILE A 93 7.29 11.77 -4.41
CA ILE A 93 5.85 11.59 -4.18
C ILE A 93 5.26 12.98 -3.95
N PRO A 94 4.33 13.46 -4.81
CA PRO A 94 3.84 14.82 -4.67
C PRO A 94 3.13 14.99 -3.31
N GLU A 95 3.47 16.06 -2.59
CA GLU A 95 2.82 16.40 -1.30
C GLU A 95 1.29 16.44 -1.43
N SER A 96 0.80 16.87 -2.60
CA SER A 96 -0.62 16.89 -2.92
C SER A 96 -1.27 15.50 -2.90
N CYS A 97 -0.54 14.43 -3.20
CA CYS A 97 -1.03 13.05 -3.08
C CYS A 97 -1.02 12.59 -1.61
N ILE A 98 0.05 12.87 -0.86
CA ILE A 98 0.17 12.53 0.57
C ILE A 98 -0.95 13.21 1.39
N SER A 99 -1.31 14.45 1.04
CA SER A 99 -2.36 15.20 1.74
C SER A 99 -3.76 14.56 1.68
N LYS A 100 -4.02 13.70 0.69
CA LYS A 100 -5.31 12.99 0.52
C LYS A 100 -5.44 11.76 1.42
N LEU A 101 -4.33 11.26 1.95
CA LEU A 101 -4.29 10.06 2.77
C LEU A 101 -4.89 10.29 4.17
N THR A 102 -5.39 9.22 4.79
CA THR A 102 -5.72 9.22 6.23
C THR A 102 -4.46 9.52 7.06
N PRO A 103 -4.60 10.00 8.32
CA PRO A 103 -3.44 10.21 9.17
C PRO A 103 -2.57 8.96 9.31
N GLY A 104 -3.17 7.78 9.56
CA GLY A 104 -2.43 6.52 9.66
C GLY A 104 -1.73 6.10 8.37
N SER A 105 -2.31 6.40 7.21
CA SER A 105 -1.65 6.19 5.91
C SER A 105 -0.47 7.13 5.70
N ARG A 106 -0.61 8.41 6.07
CA ARG A 106 0.50 9.38 5.95
C ARG A 106 1.67 8.97 6.82
N ASP A 107 1.40 8.65 8.08
CA ASP A 107 2.45 8.25 9.02
C ASP A 107 3.23 7.05 8.47
N ARG A 108 2.53 6.04 7.92
CA ARG A 108 3.19 4.88 7.30
C ARG A 108 3.99 5.22 6.04
N VAL A 109 3.46 6.07 5.17
CA VAL A 109 4.19 6.50 3.97
C VAL A 109 5.43 7.29 4.36
N CYS A 110 5.34 8.17 5.37
CA CYS A 110 6.48 8.91 5.91
C CYS A 110 7.52 7.97 6.55
N GLU A 111 7.10 7.06 7.44
CA GLU A 111 7.98 6.04 8.05
C GLU A 111 8.72 5.22 6.98
N TRP A 112 8.04 4.88 5.89
CA TRP A 112 8.64 4.18 4.77
C TRP A 112 9.68 5.03 4.01
N ILE A 113 9.34 6.29 3.67
CA ILE A 113 10.27 7.23 3.02
C ILE A 113 11.53 7.40 3.87
N GLU A 114 11.35 7.60 5.18
CA GLU A 114 12.43 7.76 6.14
C GLU A 114 13.33 6.50 6.21
N SER A 115 12.72 5.31 6.23
CA SER A 115 13.48 4.04 6.24
C SER A 115 14.31 3.84 4.97
N GLY A 116 13.77 4.19 3.79
CA GLY A 116 14.51 4.12 2.53
C GLY A 116 15.75 5.02 2.51
N TRP A 117 15.66 6.21 3.10
CA TRP A 117 16.80 7.13 3.22
C TRP A 117 17.88 6.64 4.19
N GLU A 118 17.49 5.94 5.26
CA GLU A 118 18.45 5.33 6.20
C GLU A 118 19.27 4.22 5.52
N ASP A 119 18.64 3.37 4.71
CA ASP A 119 19.31 2.28 3.99
C ASP A 119 20.27 2.80 2.91
N GLU A 120 19.90 3.85 2.17
CA GLU A 120 20.82 4.53 1.24
C GLU A 120 21.97 5.24 1.97
N GLY A 121 21.69 5.82 3.15
CA GLY A 121 22.65 6.35 4.11
C GLY A 121 23.74 5.35 4.49
N TYR A 122 23.37 4.13 4.88
CA TYR A 122 24.33 3.10 5.26
C TYR A 122 25.18 2.62 4.07
N SER A 123 24.62 2.50 2.88
CA SER A 123 25.34 2.07 1.67
C SER A 123 26.47 3.02 1.28
N GLN A 124 26.22 4.34 1.31
CA GLN A 124 27.24 5.36 0.99
C GLN A 124 28.33 5.47 2.07
N TYR A 125 28.01 5.26 3.36
CA TYR A 125 29.01 5.17 4.43
C TYR A 125 29.86 3.89 4.38
N ASP A 126 29.30 2.76 3.94
CA ASP A 126 30.05 1.49 3.78
C ASP A 126 30.92 1.46 2.51
N GLN A 127 30.49 2.10 1.43
CA GLN A 127 31.32 2.31 0.23
C GLN A 127 32.52 3.22 0.53
N ALA A 128 32.32 4.31 1.26
CA ALA A 128 33.39 5.21 1.69
C ALA A 128 34.44 4.53 2.62
N ARG A 129 34.05 3.51 3.40
CA ARG A 129 35.00 2.70 4.21
C ARG A 129 35.78 1.67 3.40
N LYS A 130 35.25 1.18 2.28
CA LYS A 130 35.94 0.22 1.40
C LYS A 130 36.97 0.88 0.47
N GLU A 131 36.77 2.15 0.11
CA GLU A 131 37.69 2.93 -0.73
C GLU A 131 38.80 3.64 0.06
N GLY A 132 38.69 3.67 1.39
CA GLY A 132 39.67 4.28 2.31
C GLY A 132 40.72 3.34 2.90
N ARG A 133 41.02 2.19 2.28
CA ARG A 133 42.04 1.24 2.75
C ARG A 133 43.05 0.85 1.67
#